data_AF-A0A7L4RMN3-F1
#
_entry.id   AF-A0A7L4RMN3-F1
#
_cell.length_a   1.000
_cell.length_b   1.000
_cell.length_c   1.000
_cell.angle_alpha   90.00
_cell.angle_beta   90.00
_cell.angle_gamma   90.00
#
_symmetry.space_group_name_H-M   'P 1'
#
loop_
_entity.id
_entity.type
_entity.pdbx_description
1 polymer ?
#
loop_
_entity_poly.entity_id
_entity_poly.type
_entity_poly.pdbx_seq_one_letter_code
_entity_poly.pdbx_strand_id
1 'polypeptide(L)' 'MKKDLFKNCKTQYAYDNKDKIYTVMVMLDNRPRILTFRVGEKYTEISIANKNGDILEVLRQEGGNITLNMVK' A
#
# COMPACT_ATOMS: atom_id res chain seq x y z
N MET A 1 -17.92 -13.77 2.01
CA MET A 1 -17.76 -12.30 1.99
C MET A 1 -16.30 -11.96 1.78
N LYS A 2 -15.92 -11.39 0.61
CA LYS A 2 -14.58 -10.82 0.44
C LYS A 2 -14.46 -9.66 1.43
N LYS A 3 -13.57 -9.77 2.42
CA LYS A 3 -13.24 -8.64 3.30
C LYS A 3 -12.56 -7.59 2.41
N ASP A 4 -13.20 -6.44 2.27
CA ASP A 4 -12.59 -5.29 1.63
C ASP A 4 -11.45 -4.81 2.54
N LEU A 5 -10.23 -5.28 2.24
CA LEU A 5 -9.01 -4.98 3.02
C LEU A 5 -8.77 -3.48 3.13
N PHE A 6 -9.30 -2.68 2.19
CA PHE A 6 -9.04 -1.26 2.10
C PHE A 6 -10.11 -0.40 2.77
N LYS A 7 -11.19 -1.00 3.30
CA LYS A 7 -12.25 -0.25 4.01
C LYS A 7 -11.73 0.58 5.19
N ASN A 8 -10.64 0.14 5.83
CA ASN A 8 -10.01 0.81 6.96
C ASN A 8 -8.68 1.49 6.60
N CYS A 9 -8.38 1.66 5.31
CA CYS A 9 -7.17 2.28 4.85
C CYS A 9 -7.18 3.78 5.16
N LYS A 10 -6.10 4.29 5.75
CA LYS A 10 -5.88 5.74 5.85
C LYS A 10 -5.17 6.20 4.58
N THR A 11 -5.80 7.11 3.85
CA THR A 11 -5.20 7.75 2.67
C THR A 11 -4.47 9.01 3.12
N GLN A 12 -3.20 9.15 2.75
CA GLN A 12 -2.42 10.36 2.97
C GLN A 12 -1.77 10.80 1.65
N TYR A 13 -1.81 12.10 1.36
CA TYR A 13 -1.11 12.67 0.20
C TYR A 13 0.28 13.09 0.64
N ALA A 14 1.33 12.65 -0.07
CA ALA A 14 2.65 13.27 0.04
C ALA A 14 2.64 14.55 -0.80
N TYR A 15 2.62 15.70 -0.12
CA TYR A 15 2.37 17.03 -0.72
C TYR A 15 3.37 17.44 -1.82
N ASP A 16 4.55 16.81 -1.90
CA ASP A 16 5.60 17.20 -2.84
C ASP A 16 5.53 16.48 -4.20
N ASN A 17 4.99 15.26 -4.26
CA ASN A 17 5.04 14.42 -5.48
C ASN A 17 3.66 14.03 -6.05
N LYS A 18 2.55 14.50 -5.44
CA LYS A 18 1.17 14.07 -5.76
C LYS A 18 0.93 12.55 -5.65
N ASP A 19 1.82 11.84 -4.96
CA ASP A 19 1.68 10.41 -4.75
C ASP A 19 0.52 10.13 -3.81
N LYS A 20 -0.33 9.16 -4.18
CA LYS A 20 -1.38 8.64 -3.30
C LYS A 20 -0.78 7.55 -2.42
N ILE A 21 -0.84 7.74 -1.11
CA ILE A 21 -0.35 6.75 -0.15
C ILE A 21 -1.53 6.10 0.56
N TYR A 22 -1.57 4.78 0.51
CA TYR A 22 -2.55 3.94 1.18
C TYR A 22 -1.83 3.06 2.19
N THR A 23 -2.24 3.07 3.45
CA THR A 23 -1.66 2.20 4.47
C THR A 23 -2.72 1.33 5.14
N VAL A 24 -2.44 0.04 5.25
CA VAL A 24 -3.30 -0.95 5.90
C VAL A 24 -2.47 -1.86 6.82
N MET A 25 -3.00 -2.12 8.01
CA MET A 25 -2.46 -3.16 8.88
C MET A 25 -3.13 -4.49 8.58
N VAL A 26 -2.34 -5.53 8.35
CA VAL A 26 -2.82 -6.89 8.04
C VAL A 26 -2.10 -7.91 8.91
N MET A 27 -2.61 -9.14 8.93
CA MET A 27 -1.91 -10.28 9.48
C MET A 27 -1.31 -11.10 8.32
N LEU A 28 0.03 -11.18 8.25
CA LEU A 28 0.75 -12.09 7.35
C LEU A 28 1.54 -13.06 8.22
N ASP A 29 1.44 -14.36 7.94
CA ASP A 29 2.11 -15.43 8.70
C ASP A 29 1.91 -15.33 10.22
N ASN A 30 0.67 -15.05 10.64
CA ASN A 30 0.28 -14.84 12.04
C ASN A 30 1.02 -13.70 12.75
N ARG A 31 1.59 -12.73 12.00
CA ARG A 31 2.25 -11.55 12.55
C ARG A 31 1.63 -10.27 11.98
N PRO A 32 1.43 -9.22 12.80
CA PRO A 32 0.97 -7.94 12.29
C PRO A 32 2.02 -7.32 11.38
N ARG A 33 1.58 -6.88 10.20
CA ARG A 33 2.35 -6.19 9.18
C ARG A 33 1.64 -4.91 8.77
N ILE A 34 2.42 -3.91 8.40
CA ILE A 34 1.93 -2.66 7.84
C ILE A 34 2.27 -2.72 6.35
N LEU A 35 1.25 -2.70 5.49
CA LEU A 35 1.45 -2.56 4.06
C LEU A 35 1.18 -1.10 3.70
N THR A 36 2.13 -0.50 3.01
CA THR A 36 1.99 0.84 2.44
C THR A 36 2.12 0.76 0.94
N PHE A 37 1.11 1.28 0.24
CA PHE A 37 1.09 1.40 -1.21
C PHE A 37 1.29 2.86 -1.56
N ARG A 38 2.28 3.15 -2.39
CA ARG A 38 2.51 4.49 -2.96
C ARG A 38 2.25 4.41 -4.45
N VAL A 39 1.28 5.19 -4.91
CA VAL A 39 0.89 5.28 -6.32
C VAL A 39 1.24 6.66 -6.81
N GLY A 40 2.34 6.74 -7.55
CA GLY A 40 2.75 7.95 -8.28
C GLY A 40 2.38 7.84 -9.75
N GLU A 41 2.50 8.93 -10.50
CA GLU A 41 1.99 8.98 -11.90
C GLU A 41 2.59 7.90 -12.83
N LYS A 42 3.82 7.46 -12.54
CA LYS A 42 4.58 6.52 -13.38
C LYS A 42 4.97 5.23 -12.67
N TYR A 43 4.61 5.09 -11.39
CA TYR A 43 5.07 3.97 -10.59
C TYR A 43 4.03 3.56 -9.55
N THR A 44 4.09 2.27 -9.20
CA THR A 44 3.42 1.73 -8.02
C THR A 44 4.47 1.05 -7.16
N GLU A 45 4.48 1.39 -5.87
CA GLU A 45 5.38 0.83 -4.87
C GLU A 45 4.57 0.23 -3.72
N ILE A 46 5.02 -0.92 -3.23
CA ILE A 46 4.47 -1.61 -2.07
C ILE A 46 5.61 -1.82 -1.09
N SER A 47 5.45 -1.34 0.13
CA SER A 47 6.37 -1.64 1.23
C SER A 47 5.66 -2.42 2.32
N ILE A 48 6.32 -3.46 2.82
CA ILE A 48 5.88 -4.25 3.96
C ILE A 48 6.78 -3.90 5.14
N ALA A 49 6.19 -3.42 6.23
CA ALA A 49 6.90 -3.15 7.48
C ALA A 49 6.39 -4.02 8.62
N ASN A 50 7.24 -4.24 9.62
CA ASN A 50 6.83 -4.85 10.88
C ASN A 50 6.04 -3.85 11.76
N LYS A 51 5.54 -4.29 12.92
CA LYS A 51 4.78 -3.44 13.84
C LYS A 51 5.57 -2.26 14.44
N ASN A 52 6.91 -2.31 14.40
CA ASN A 52 7.79 -1.25 14.90
C ASN A 52 8.06 -0.20 13.81
N GLY A 53 7.64 -0.45 12.56
CA GLY A 53 7.89 0.42 11.42
C GLY A 53 9.15 0.05 10.61
N ASP A 54 9.87 -1.02 10.97
CA ASP A 54 11.03 -1.46 10.19
C ASP A 54 10.57 -2.07 8.87
N ILE A 55 11.07 -1.55 7.76
CA ILE A 55 10.78 -2.05 6.42
C ILE A 55 11.44 -3.41 6.24
N LEU A 56 10.63 -4.42 5.90
CA LEU A 56 11.07 -5.78 5.64
C LEU A 56 11.28 -6.03 4.15
N GLU A 57 10.40 -5.48 3.32
CA GLU A 57 10.40 -5.69 1.88
C GLU A 57 9.82 -4.48 1.16
N VAL A 58 10.35 -4.19 -0.03
CA VAL A 58 9.83 -3.18 -0.95
C VAL A 58 9.79 -3.78 -2.35
N LEU A 59 8.63 -3.71 -2.99
CA LEU A 59 8.46 -4.01 -4.40
C LEU A 59 8.02 -2.74 -5.12
N ARG A 60 8.65 -2.46 -6.26
CA ARG A 60 8.38 -1.26 -7.05
C ARG A 60 8.30 -1.64 -8.51
N GLN A 61 7.23 -1.20 -9.15
CA GLN A 61 7.03 -1.33 -10.58
C GLN A 61 6.99 0.05 -11.23
N GLU A 62 7.83 0.22 -12.25
CA GLU A 62 7.87 1.40 -13.11
C GLU A 62 7.05 1.14 -14.39
N GLY A 63 6.38 2.17 -14.89
CA GLY A 63 5.61 2.12 -16.13
C GLY A 63 4.10 1.98 -15.89
N GLY A 64 3.40 3.11 -16.01
CA GLY A 64 1.93 3.22 -16.05
C GLY A 64 1.20 2.80 -14.77
N ASN A 65 0.42 3.72 -14.19
CA ASN A 65 -0.43 3.48 -13.01
C ASN A 65 -1.14 2.11 -13.07
N ILE A 66 -0.76 1.17 -12.19
CA ILE A 66 -1.62 0.02 -11.91
C ILE A 66 -2.84 0.58 -11.18
N THR A 67 -3.91 0.80 -11.93
CA THR A 67 -5.18 1.19 -11.34
C THR A 67 -5.75 -0.07 -10.71
N LEU A 68 -5.81 -0.10 -9.37
CA LEU A 68 -6.47 -1.17 -8.64
C LEU A 68 -7.98 -1.09 -8.94
N ASN A 69 -8.40 -1.65 -10.08
CA ASN A 69 -9.81 -1.75 -10.42
C ASN A 69 -10.46 -2.77 -9.49
N MET A 70 -11.39 -2.30 -8.64
CA MET A 70 -12.24 -3.19 -7.86
C MET A 70 -13.12 -3.99 -8.84
N VAL A 71 -12.82 -5.27 -9.01
CA VAL A 71 -13.72 -6.21 -9.67
C VAL A 71 -14.94 -6.37 -8.76
N LYS A 72 -16.10 -5.89 -9.23
CA LYS A 72 -17.41 -6.02 -8.56
C LYS A 72 -17.74 -7.48 -8.21
#